data_AF-A0A9D7FCA7-F1
#
_entry.id   AF-A0A9D7FCA7-F1
#
_cell.length_a   1.000
_cell.length_b   1.000
_cell.length_c   1.000
_cell.angle_alpha   90.00
_cell.angle_beta   90.00
_cell.angle_gamma   90.00
#
_symmetry.space_group_name_H-M   'P 1'
#
loop_
_entity.id
_entity.type
_entity.pdbx_description
1 polymer ?
#
loop_
_entity_poly.entity_id
_entity_poly.type
_entity_poly.pdbx_seq_one_letter_code
_entity_poly.pdbx_strand_id
1 'polypeptide(L)'
;MEAGYYQLYENNVEENDDVTLMEATYIQHLGMALDWGGSAYYVRDRANGEGGPSVLGQGLNSILTGYNGTYRFPFGADPYKADVAWLGTFFGYNSQYMMSPWFANGFVNVNVGSARSYAGNLVKRDISILGLGANLRAGYRYGQTPNDALIVDLLYTSGDPNGASDDKYAGVLTGNMWGTPAALYISHGGYLLFPHANVVNRYISAVTDISNLGYGILGGTLNLSRDFVPNKLQGKLGTAMAWSNVKPTGGGDFMGVEANGKVAYQLGPFMSVELHGAYLWLGDFFDSPTVNGGFEQRPVDPFTAFLAFKWLMF
;
A
#
# COMPACT_ATOMS: atom_id res chain seq x y z
N MET A 1 -16.53 6.20 -17.55
CA MET A 1 -15.72 5.00 -17.85
C MET A 1 -14.39 5.51 -18.37
N GLU A 2 -13.32 4.96 -17.85
CA GLU A 2 -11.95 5.27 -18.23
C GLU A 2 -11.26 3.96 -18.60
N ALA A 3 -10.45 3.97 -19.65
CA ALA A 3 -9.67 2.82 -20.06
C ALA A 3 -8.34 3.29 -20.61
N GLY A 4 -7.29 2.54 -20.31
CA GLY A 4 -5.91 2.90 -20.62
C GLY A 4 -5.10 1.69 -21.07
N TYR A 5 -4.10 1.96 -21.90
CA TYR A 5 -3.06 1.01 -22.29
C TYR A 5 -1.72 1.72 -22.14
N TYR A 6 -0.81 1.07 -21.42
CA TYR A 6 0.51 1.60 -21.12
C TYR A 6 1.54 0.53 -21.39
N GLN A 7 2.64 0.90 -22.02
CA GLN A 7 3.84 0.09 -22.11
C GLN A 7 4.82 0.63 -21.06
N LEU A 8 5.05 -0.16 -20.03
CA LEU A 8 5.89 0.21 -18.89
C LEU A 8 7.37 0.03 -19.20
N TYR A 9 7.69 -0.91 -20.10
CA TYR A 9 9.06 -1.20 -20.54
C TYR A 9 9.10 -1.93 -21.87
N GLU A 10 10.15 -1.65 -22.63
CA GLU A 10 10.59 -2.26 -23.88
C GLU A 10 12.10 -2.04 -23.98
N ASN A 11 12.87 -3.05 -24.37
CA ASN A 11 14.30 -2.90 -24.64
C ASN A 11 14.59 -3.13 -26.12
N ASN A 12 14.19 -4.30 -26.64
CA ASN A 12 14.43 -4.70 -28.02
C ASN A 12 13.10 -4.86 -28.76
N VAL A 13 12.85 -4.02 -29.76
CA VAL A 13 11.60 -4.00 -30.55
C VAL A 13 11.38 -5.32 -31.31
N GLU A 14 12.45 -6.06 -31.58
CA GLU A 14 12.41 -7.37 -32.23
C GLU A 14 12.14 -8.54 -31.29
N GLU A 15 12.27 -8.34 -29.97
CA GLU A 15 12.01 -9.37 -28.96
C GLU A 15 10.65 -9.14 -28.29
N ASN A 16 10.12 -10.17 -27.64
CA ASN A 16 8.88 -10.05 -26.86
C ASN A 16 9.27 -9.94 -25.39
N ASP A 17 9.83 -8.80 -25.03
CA ASP A 17 10.35 -8.45 -23.71
C ASP A 17 9.51 -7.36 -23.00
N ASP A 18 8.39 -6.95 -23.60
CA ASP A 18 7.58 -5.86 -23.08
C ASP A 18 6.96 -6.15 -21.71
N VAL A 19 6.80 -5.07 -20.93
CA VAL A 19 5.83 -5.01 -19.83
C VAL A 19 4.70 -4.08 -20.23
N THR A 20 3.47 -4.59 -20.28
CA THR A 20 2.29 -3.80 -20.65
C THR A 20 1.25 -3.84 -19.54
N LEU A 21 0.57 -2.71 -19.33
CA LEU A 21 -0.51 -2.51 -18.37
C LEU A 21 -1.76 -2.06 -19.12
N MET A 22 -2.85 -2.77 -18.92
CA MET A 22 -4.19 -2.37 -19.34
C MET A 22 -5.01 -2.02 -18.10
N GLU A 23 -5.82 -0.98 -18.21
CA GLU A 23 -6.75 -0.60 -17.15
C GLU A 23 -8.13 -0.28 -17.70
N ALA A 24 -9.15 -0.55 -16.89
CA ALA A 24 -10.52 -0.12 -17.12
C ALA A 24 -11.18 0.18 -15.77
N THR A 25 -11.73 1.38 -15.62
CA THR A 25 -12.45 1.80 -14.41
C THR A 25 -13.81 2.38 -14.76
N TYR A 26 -14.80 2.04 -13.95
CA TYR A 26 -16.16 2.53 -14.05
C TYR A 26 -16.64 3.00 -12.68
N ILE A 27 -17.28 4.17 -12.66
CA ILE A 27 -17.90 4.76 -11.48
C ILE A 27 -19.33 5.15 -11.85
N GLN A 28 -20.25 4.81 -10.97
CA GLN A 28 -21.66 5.15 -11.05
C GLN A 28 -22.07 5.89 -9.78
N HIS A 29 -22.66 7.06 -9.95
CA HIS A 29 -23.28 7.82 -8.86
C HIS A 29 -24.69 7.29 -8.61
N LEU A 30 -24.91 6.72 -7.43
CA LEU A 30 -26.17 6.15 -6.97
C LEU A 30 -26.86 7.15 -6.03
N GLY A 31 -27.60 8.08 -6.62
CA GLY A 31 -28.21 9.19 -5.88
C GLY A 31 -27.18 10.27 -5.54
N MET A 32 -27.41 10.99 -4.45
CA MET A 32 -26.56 12.13 -4.08
C MET A 32 -25.35 11.72 -3.23
N ALA A 33 -25.47 10.63 -2.46
CA ALA A 33 -24.52 10.31 -1.39
C ALA A 33 -23.70 9.05 -1.62
N LEU A 34 -24.09 8.16 -2.54
CA LEU A 34 -23.41 6.89 -2.74
C LEU A 34 -22.77 6.85 -4.12
N ASP A 35 -21.47 6.59 -4.15
CA ASP A 35 -20.71 6.26 -5.33
C ASP A 35 -20.37 4.77 -5.27
N TRP A 36 -20.54 4.08 -6.39
CA TRP A 36 -20.12 2.70 -6.54
C TRP A 36 -19.29 2.57 -7.81
N GLY A 37 -18.23 1.77 -7.77
CA GLY A 37 -17.37 1.55 -8.92
C GLY A 37 -16.74 0.18 -8.97
N GLY A 38 -16.22 -0.12 -10.14
CA GLY A 38 -15.44 -1.31 -10.43
C GLY A 38 -14.18 -0.94 -11.20
N SER A 39 -13.11 -1.69 -10.97
CA SER A 39 -11.85 -1.54 -11.70
C SER A 39 -11.29 -2.89 -12.10
N ALA A 40 -10.66 -2.91 -13.26
CA ALA A 40 -9.94 -4.04 -13.80
C ALA A 40 -8.58 -3.55 -14.31
N TYR A 41 -7.52 -4.20 -13.85
CA TYR A 41 -6.16 -3.97 -14.34
C TYR A 41 -5.57 -5.29 -14.80
N TYR A 42 -4.73 -5.26 -15.83
CA TYR A 42 -4.03 -6.43 -16.32
C TYR A 42 -2.60 -6.06 -16.70
N VAL A 43 -1.63 -6.75 -16.11
CA VAL A 43 -0.22 -6.64 -16.43
C VAL A 43 0.23 -7.91 -17.14
N ARG A 44 0.86 -7.71 -18.29
CA ARG A 44 1.57 -8.74 -19.05
C ARG A 44 3.04 -8.42 -18.97
N ASP A 45 3.79 -9.26 -18.26
CA ASP A 45 5.23 -9.11 -18.05
C ASP A 45 5.99 -10.17 -18.85
N ARG A 46 6.82 -9.71 -19.78
CA ARG A 46 7.75 -10.53 -20.55
C ARG A 46 9.20 -10.10 -20.40
N ALA A 47 9.46 -9.04 -19.62
CA ALA A 47 10.79 -8.46 -19.41
C ALA A 47 11.66 -9.27 -18.46
N ASN A 48 11.08 -10.21 -17.71
CA ASN A 48 11.85 -11.14 -16.88
C ASN A 48 12.77 -10.43 -15.85
N GLY A 49 12.26 -9.42 -15.14
CA GLY A 49 13.09 -8.71 -14.16
C GLY A 49 13.84 -7.50 -14.72
N GLU A 50 13.84 -7.34 -16.05
CA GLU A 50 14.53 -6.24 -16.75
C GLU A 50 13.70 -4.96 -16.78
N GLY A 51 14.40 -3.81 -16.84
CA GLY A 51 13.82 -2.48 -16.80
C GLY A 51 13.81 -1.85 -15.40
N GLY A 52 12.95 -0.84 -15.21
CA GLY A 52 12.82 -0.15 -13.92
C GLY A 52 14.01 0.76 -13.56
N PRO A 53 14.07 1.23 -12.29
CA PRO A 53 15.11 2.15 -11.84
C PRO A 53 16.46 1.43 -11.78
N SER A 54 17.29 1.66 -12.80
CA SER A 54 18.67 1.20 -13.00
C SER A 54 19.16 0.04 -12.13
N VAL A 55 19.51 0.27 -10.86
CA VAL A 55 20.12 -0.72 -9.97
C VAL A 55 19.16 -1.75 -9.36
N LEU A 56 17.84 -1.52 -9.42
CA LEU A 56 16.84 -2.37 -8.74
C LEU A 56 16.14 -3.36 -9.67
N GLY A 57 16.11 -3.09 -10.97
CA GLY A 57 15.26 -3.83 -11.92
C GLY A 57 13.78 -3.49 -11.74
N GLN A 58 12.91 -4.29 -12.35
CA GLN A 58 11.46 -4.29 -12.11
C GLN A 58 10.88 -5.69 -12.34
N GLY A 59 9.74 -6.02 -11.75
CA GLY A 59 9.07 -7.30 -11.92
C GLY A 59 9.28 -8.29 -10.77
N LEU A 60 8.73 -9.49 -10.89
CA LEU A 60 8.41 -10.38 -9.76
C LEU A 60 9.63 -10.94 -9.00
N ASN A 61 10.79 -11.08 -9.65
CA ASN A 61 12.02 -11.60 -9.04
C ASN A 61 13.10 -10.50 -8.81
N SER A 62 12.79 -9.24 -9.12
CA SER A 62 13.73 -8.13 -9.10
C SER A 62 14.13 -7.71 -7.68
N ILE A 63 15.24 -6.97 -7.54
CA ILE A 63 15.68 -6.43 -6.23
C ILE A 63 14.70 -5.33 -5.76
N LEU A 64 14.04 -4.66 -6.70
CA LEU A 64 12.97 -3.71 -6.44
C LEU A 64 11.91 -4.25 -5.48
N THR A 65 11.49 -5.49 -5.66
CA THR A 65 10.48 -6.11 -4.78
C THR A 65 10.89 -6.09 -3.31
N GLY A 66 12.14 -6.47 -3.03
CA GLY A 66 12.70 -6.41 -1.69
C GLY A 66 12.85 -4.98 -1.16
N TYR A 67 13.21 -4.03 -2.03
CA TYR A 67 13.29 -2.62 -1.66
C TYR A 67 11.93 -2.01 -1.29
N ASN A 68 10.88 -2.38 -2.03
CA ASN A 68 9.52 -1.89 -1.81
C ASN A 68 8.77 -2.65 -0.70
N GLY A 69 9.33 -3.76 -0.19
CA GLY A 69 8.68 -4.61 0.80
C GLY A 69 7.55 -5.48 0.23
N THR A 70 7.59 -5.76 -1.08
CA THR A 70 6.68 -6.69 -1.73
C THR A 70 7.21 -8.13 -1.69
N TYR A 71 6.37 -9.11 -2.03
CA TYR A 71 6.82 -10.49 -2.18
C TYR A 71 7.77 -10.68 -3.38
N ARG A 72 8.96 -11.21 -3.13
CA ARG A 72 9.92 -11.58 -4.17
C ARG A 72 9.74 -13.03 -4.57
N PHE A 73 9.30 -13.28 -5.79
CA PHE A 73 9.12 -14.64 -6.29
C PHE A 73 10.48 -15.36 -6.39
N PRO A 74 10.59 -16.61 -5.91
CA PRO A 74 11.87 -17.29 -5.74
C PRO A 74 12.45 -17.86 -7.04
N PHE A 75 12.24 -17.23 -8.20
CA PHE A 75 12.68 -17.74 -9.52
C PHE A 75 14.21 -17.74 -9.71
N GLY A 76 14.96 -17.05 -8.84
CA GLY A 76 16.42 -16.94 -9.00
C GLY A 76 16.78 -16.27 -10.32
N ALA A 77 17.74 -16.85 -11.05
CA ALA A 77 18.16 -16.38 -12.37
C ALA A 77 17.37 -17.00 -13.54
N ASP A 78 16.39 -17.87 -13.25
CA ASP A 78 15.60 -18.51 -14.30
C ASP A 78 14.69 -17.46 -14.97
N PRO A 79 14.64 -17.40 -16.31
CA PRO A 79 13.73 -16.51 -17.00
C PRO A 79 12.27 -16.77 -16.64
N TYR A 80 11.46 -15.73 -16.47
CA TYR A 80 10.04 -15.85 -16.18
C TYR A 80 9.15 -15.02 -17.10
N LYS A 81 7.88 -15.41 -17.18
CA LYS A 81 6.79 -14.66 -17.81
C LYS A 81 5.60 -14.65 -16.86
N ALA A 82 4.92 -13.52 -16.76
CA ALA A 82 3.77 -13.39 -15.87
C ALA A 82 2.59 -12.70 -16.53
N ASP A 83 1.40 -13.12 -16.11
CA ASP A 83 0.12 -12.57 -16.50
C ASP A 83 -0.69 -12.40 -15.21
N VAL A 84 -0.92 -11.14 -14.81
CA VAL A 84 -1.55 -10.80 -13.53
C VAL A 84 -2.68 -9.81 -13.79
N ALA A 85 -3.86 -10.08 -13.26
CA ALA A 85 -4.99 -9.19 -13.30
C ALA A 85 -5.44 -8.81 -11.89
N TRP A 86 -5.87 -7.57 -11.71
CA TRP A 86 -6.55 -7.10 -10.50
C TRP A 86 -7.99 -6.77 -10.85
N LEU A 87 -8.91 -7.35 -10.10
CA LEU A 87 -10.35 -7.09 -10.24
C LEU A 87 -10.85 -6.54 -8.92
N GLY A 88 -11.42 -5.34 -8.94
CA GLY A 88 -11.85 -4.65 -7.75
C GLY A 88 -13.22 -4.01 -7.87
N THR A 89 -13.84 -3.82 -6.71
CA THR A 89 -14.99 -2.94 -6.54
C THR A 89 -14.75 -2.02 -5.36
N PHE A 90 -15.30 -0.82 -5.44
CA PHE A 90 -15.15 0.19 -4.40
C PHE A 90 -16.43 0.99 -4.26
N PHE A 91 -16.59 1.62 -3.11
CA PHE A 91 -17.71 2.50 -2.85
C PHE A 91 -17.27 3.71 -2.02
N GLY A 92 -18.05 4.79 -2.14
CA GLY A 92 -17.94 5.98 -1.33
C GLY A 92 -19.31 6.43 -0.88
N TYR A 93 -19.54 6.52 0.42
CA TYR A 93 -20.73 7.12 1.02
C TYR A 93 -20.35 8.47 1.63
N ASN A 94 -21.00 9.53 1.16
CA ASN A 94 -20.80 10.90 1.60
C ASN A 94 -19.32 11.33 1.52
N SER A 95 -18.70 11.06 0.36
CA SER A 95 -17.27 11.28 0.11
C SER A 95 -16.80 12.73 0.31
N GLN A 96 -17.72 13.70 0.23
CA GLN A 96 -17.45 15.13 0.46
C GLN A 96 -17.68 15.57 1.92
N TYR A 97 -18.21 14.71 2.79
CA TYR A 97 -18.53 14.98 4.20
C TYR A 97 -19.62 16.06 4.44
N MET A 98 -20.34 16.43 3.39
CA MET A 98 -21.30 17.54 3.41
C MET A 98 -22.75 17.12 3.66
N MET A 99 -23.14 15.90 3.27
CA MET A 99 -24.55 15.48 3.28
C MET A 99 -24.99 14.82 4.59
N SER A 100 -24.06 14.21 5.32
CA SER A 100 -24.31 13.48 6.56
C SER A 100 -23.15 13.64 7.53
N PRO A 101 -23.36 13.48 8.85
CA PRO A 101 -22.27 13.30 9.81
C PRO A 101 -21.49 12.02 9.56
N TRP A 102 -22.13 10.98 9.02
CA TRP A 102 -21.49 9.70 8.73
C TRP A 102 -20.92 9.70 7.32
N PHE A 103 -19.76 9.07 7.17
CA PHE A 103 -19.13 8.83 5.88
C PHE A 103 -18.40 7.51 5.91
N ALA A 104 -18.30 6.87 4.75
CA ALA A 104 -17.55 5.64 4.61
C ALA A 104 -17.00 5.51 3.19
N ASN A 105 -15.89 4.84 3.03
CA ASN A 105 -15.43 4.36 1.74
C ASN A 105 -14.68 3.05 1.95
N GLY A 106 -14.52 2.31 0.88
CA GLY A 106 -13.81 1.05 0.96
C GLY A 106 -13.69 0.40 -0.40
N PHE A 107 -12.85 -0.63 -0.44
CA PHE A 107 -12.67 -1.43 -1.62
C PHE A 107 -12.46 -2.90 -1.25
N VAL A 108 -12.73 -3.75 -2.22
CA VAL A 108 -12.28 -5.14 -2.25
C VAL A 108 -11.61 -5.34 -3.60
N ASN A 109 -10.42 -5.91 -3.60
CA ASN A 109 -9.64 -6.17 -4.80
C ASN A 109 -9.05 -7.58 -4.73
N VAL A 110 -9.09 -8.29 -5.85
CA VAL A 110 -8.51 -9.61 -5.99
C VAL A 110 -7.47 -9.57 -7.10
N ASN A 111 -6.25 -10.02 -6.80
CA ASN A 111 -5.26 -10.32 -7.83
C ASN A 111 -5.32 -11.79 -8.23
N VAL A 112 -5.42 -12.06 -9.52
CA VAL A 112 -5.43 -13.40 -10.10
C VAL A 112 -4.40 -13.49 -11.22
N GLY A 113 -3.79 -14.65 -11.43
CA GLY A 113 -2.84 -14.79 -12.52
C GLY A 113 -1.96 -16.02 -12.46
N SER A 114 -0.88 -15.97 -13.23
CA SER A 114 0.16 -16.99 -13.25
C SER A 114 1.53 -16.38 -13.49
N ALA A 115 2.57 -16.95 -12.88
CA ALA A 115 3.96 -16.63 -13.15
C ALA A 115 4.74 -17.92 -13.41
N ARG A 116 5.32 -18.03 -14.61
CA ARG A 116 6.03 -19.22 -15.10
C ARG A 116 7.51 -18.94 -15.24
N SER A 117 8.34 -19.81 -14.69
CA SER A 117 9.79 -19.78 -14.90
C SER A 117 10.23 -20.89 -15.84
N TYR A 118 11.33 -20.66 -16.55
CA TYR A 118 11.82 -21.50 -17.64
C TYR A 118 13.29 -21.89 -17.44
N ALA A 119 13.62 -23.13 -17.77
CA ALA A 119 14.99 -23.58 -17.95
C ALA A 119 15.19 -23.94 -19.44
N GLY A 120 15.68 -22.97 -20.21
CA GLY A 120 15.61 -23.05 -21.67
C GLY A 120 14.16 -23.05 -22.16
N ASN A 121 13.74 -24.09 -22.86
CA ASN A 121 12.39 -24.23 -23.40
C ASN A 121 11.42 -25.01 -22.48
N LEU A 122 11.89 -25.49 -21.33
CA LEU A 122 11.07 -26.26 -20.39
C LEU A 122 10.56 -25.37 -19.26
N VAL A 123 9.27 -25.50 -18.95
CA VAL A 123 8.68 -24.85 -17.76
C VAL A 123 9.26 -25.53 -16.52
N LYS A 124 9.91 -24.75 -15.66
CA LYS A 124 10.51 -25.21 -14.42
C LYS A 124 9.55 -25.08 -13.25
N ARG A 125 8.83 -23.97 -13.16
CA ARG A 125 7.73 -23.74 -12.22
C ARG A 125 6.61 -22.94 -12.87
N ASP A 126 5.38 -23.23 -12.46
CA ASP A 126 4.17 -22.53 -12.89
C ASP A 126 3.36 -22.16 -11.64
N ILE A 127 3.53 -20.93 -11.16
CA ILE A 127 2.92 -20.48 -9.92
C ILE A 127 1.58 -19.83 -10.24
N SER A 128 0.50 -20.38 -9.68
CA SER A 128 -0.82 -19.75 -9.73
C SER A 128 -0.96 -18.69 -8.65
N ILE A 129 -1.58 -17.55 -8.97
CA ILE A 129 -1.68 -16.38 -8.10
C ILE A 129 -3.16 -16.15 -7.76
N LEU A 130 -3.46 -16.01 -6.46
CA LEU A 130 -4.76 -15.59 -5.96
C LEU A 130 -4.60 -14.82 -4.64
N GLY A 131 -4.72 -13.50 -4.68
CA GLY A 131 -4.66 -12.64 -3.49
C GLY A 131 -5.93 -11.84 -3.29
N LEU A 132 -6.23 -11.48 -2.04
CA LEU A 132 -7.39 -10.68 -1.65
C LEU A 132 -6.94 -9.51 -0.78
N GLY A 133 -7.22 -8.28 -1.22
CA GLY A 133 -7.08 -7.06 -0.44
C GLY A 133 -8.44 -6.42 -0.19
N ALA A 134 -8.67 -5.94 1.02
CA ALA A 134 -9.88 -5.23 1.39
C ALA A 134 -9.58 -4.06 2.32
N ASN A 135 -10.30 -2.98 2.14
CA ASN A 135 -10.21 -1.80 2.98
C ASN A 135 -11.59 -1.26 3.33
N LEU A 136 -11.75 -0.79 4.56
CA LEU A 136 -12.93 -0.07 5.00
C LEU A 136 -12.50 1.12 5.87
N ARG A 137 -12.79 2.32 5.39
CA ARG A 137 -12.72 3.55 6.15
C ARG A 137 -14.12 4.03 6.48
N ALA A 138 -14.35 4.37 7.73
CA ALA A 138 -15.59 4.98 8.18
C ALA A 138 -15.30 6.10 9.18
N GLY A 139 -16.20 7.07 9.27
CA GLY A 139 -16.05 8.12 10.25
C GLY A 139 -17.34 8.84 10.58
N TYR A 140 -17.24 9.61 11.66
CA TYR A 140 -18.31 10.42 12.20
C TYR A 140 -17.80 11.85 12.42
N ARG A 141 -18.41 12.79 11.71
CA ARG A 141 -18.20 14.22 11.89
C ARG A 141 -19.05 14.71 13.06
N TYR A 142 -18.39 15.10 14.14
CA TYR A 142 -19.04 15.51 15.39
C TYR A 142 -19.07 17.03 15.59
N GLY A 143 -18.38 17.80 14.73
CA GLY A 143 -18.29 19.25 14.85
C GLY A 143 -18.72 20.04 13.61
N GLN A 144 -18.34 21.32 13.62
CA GLN A 144 -18.79 22.31 12.64
C GLN A 144 -18.03 22.18 11.32
N THR A 145 -16.76 21.78 11.39
CA THR A 145 -15.88 21.66 10.22
C THR A 145 -15.79 20.21 9.74
N PRO A 146 -15.43 19.96 8.46
CA PRO A 146 -15.11 18.62 7.98
C PRO A 146 -13.96 17.95 8.75
N ASN A 147 -13.11 18.74 9.42
CA ASN A 147 -11.97 18.26 10.20
C ASN A 147 -12.37 17.76 11.60
N ASP A 148 -13.54 18.12 12.10
CA ASP A 148 -14.05 17.67 13.41
C ASP A 148 -14.62 16.26 13.29
N ALA A 149 -13.74 15.27 13.18
CA ALA A 149 -14.13 13.91 12.87
C ALA A 149 -13.36 12.86 13.67
N LEU A 150 -14.05 11.75 13.93
CA LEU A 150 -13.47 10.48 14.33
C LEU A 150 -13.45 9.57 13.09
N ILE A 151 -12.29 9.03 12.74
CA ILE A 151 -12.09 8.18 11.56
C ILE A 151 -11.43 6.88 11.98
N VAL A 152 -12.03 5.77 11.55
CA VAL A 152 -11.46 4.43 11.64
C VAL A 152 -11.14 3.98 10.22
N ASP A 153 -9.98 3.37 10.04
CA ASP A 153 -9.56 2.78 8.78
C ASP A 153 -9.05 1.36 9.04
N LEU A 154 -9.59 0.36 8.35
CA LEU A 154 -9.23 -1.04 8.48
C LEU A 154 -8.72 -1.56 7.14
N LEU A 155 -7.63 -2.30 7.18
CA LEU A 155 -6.98 -2.92 6.03
C LEU A 155 -6.78 -4.40 6.29
N TYR A 156 -7.13 -5.21 5.30
CA TYR A 156 -6.86 -6.64 5.26
C TYR A 156 -6.22 -7.01 3.93
N THR A 157 -5.16 -7.80 3.96
CA THR A 157 -4.54 -8.41 2.77
C THR A 157 -4.18 -9.85 3.05
N SER A 158 -4.51 -10.77 2.15
CA SER A 158 -4.10 -12.16 2.27
C SER A 158 -2.57 -12.30 2.21
N GLY A 159 -2.07 -13.31 2.89
CA GLY A 159 -0.67 -13.70 2.90
C GLY A 159 -0.49 -15.16 2.52
N ASP A 160 0.74 -15.54 2.22
CA ASP A 160 1.09 -16.86 1.74
C ASP A 160 2.03 -17.58 2.72
N PRO A 161 1.58 -18.68 3.39
CA PRO A 161 2.33 -19.30 4.49
C PRO A 161 3.59 -20.03 4.07
N ASN A 162 3.72 -20.37 2.79
CA ASN A 162 4.74 -21.26 2.28
C ASN A 162 5.56 -20.64 1.13
N GLY A 163 5.42 -19.34 0.87
CA GLY A 163 6.20 -18.61 -0.14
C GLY A 163 6.17 -19.27 -1.52
N ALA A 164 4.99 -19.64 -1.99
CA ALA A 164 4.74 -20.28 -3.28
C ALA A 164 5.53 -21.58 -3.52
N SER A 165 5.91 -22.27 -2.45
CA SER A 165 6.61 -23.56 -2.54
C SER A 165 5.74 -24.69 -3.07
N ASP A 166 4.42 -24.56 -3.04
CA ASP A 166 3.43 -25.49 -3.60
C ASP A 166 2.89 -25.04 -4.97
N ASP A 167 3.63 -24.17 -5.66
CA ASP A 167 3.24 -23.57 -6.94
C ASP A 167 1.94 -22.75 -6.87
N LYS A 168 1.59 -22.26 -5.67
CA LYS A 168 0.46 -21.34 -5.45
C LYS A 168 0.88 -20.19 -4.56
N TYR A 169 0.56 -18.97 -4.94
CA TYR A 169 0.78 -17.78 -4.13
C TYR A 169 -0.56 -17.19 -3.71
N ALA A 170 -0.85 -17.22 -2.40
CA ALA A 170 -2.10 -16.73 -1.82
C ALA A 170 -2.07 -15.25 -1.41
N GLY A 171 -0.93 -14.55 -1.58
CA GLY A 171 -0.73 -13.19 -1.12
C GLY A 171 -1.22 -12.12 -2.09
N VAL A 172 -1.35 -10.89 -1.58
CA VAL A 172 -1.64 -9.72 -2.44
C VAL A 172 -0.42 -9.36 -3.29
N LEU A 173 -0.67 -8.96 -4.54
CA LEU A 173 0.31 -8.33 -5.41
C LEU A 173 -0.03 -6.86 -5.64
N THR A 174 0.98 -6.02 -5.75
CA THR A 174 0.83 -4.58 -5.92
C THR A 174 1.60 -4.10 -7.14
N GLY A 175 1.23 -2.93 -7.66
CA GLY A 175 1.97 -2.26 -8.74
C GLY A 175 3.43 -1.95 -8.38
N ASN A 176 3.77 -1.97 -7.09
CA ASN A 176 5.13 -1.82 -6.58
C ASN A 176 6.09 -2.94 -7.00
N MET A 177 5.59 -4.02 -7.60
CA MET A 177 6.46 -4.99 -8.28
C MET A 177 7.13 -4.38 -9.51
N TRP A 178 6.47 -3.43 -10.20
CA TRP A 178 6.91 -2.87 -11.50
C TRP A 178 7.25 -1.37 -11.45
N GLY A 179 7.32 -0.74 -10.27
CA GLY A 179 7.66 0.68 -10.16
C GLY A 179 8.16 1.14 -8.78
N THR A 180 8.92 2.24 -8.76
CA THR A 180 9.36 2.94 -7.53
C THR A 180 8.92 4.39 -7.49
N PRO A 181 8.78 4.95 -6.28
CA PRO A 181 8.07 4.40 -5.15
C PRO A 181 6.60 4.80 -5.27
N ALA A 182 5.67 3.86 -5.13
CA ALA A 182 4.25 4.19 -5.01
C ALA A 182 3.72 3.63 -3.68
N ALA A 183 3.80 4.43 -2.61
CA ALA A 183 3.09 4.10 -1.39
C ALA A 183 1.57 4.09 -1.69
N LEU A 184 0.99 2.90 -1.85
CA LEU A 184 -0.39 2.72 -2.32
C LEU A 184 -1.43 3.11 -1.26
N TYR A 185 -1.04 3.11 0.01
CA TYR A 185 -1.93 3.35 1.14
C TYR A 185 -1.33 4.43 2.04
N ILE A 186 -1.62 5.70 1.72
CA ILE A 186 -1.05 6.89 2.40
C ILE A 186 -2.08 7.74 3.16
N SER A 187 -3.37 7.46 2.97
CA SER A 187 -4.45 8.34 3.45
C SER A 187 -4.97 7.98 4.84
N HIS A 188 -4.41 6.94 5.49
CA HIS A 188 -4.87 6.37 6.77
C HIS A 188 -4.43 7.17 8.01
N GLY A 189 -3.49 8.11 7.87
CA GLY A 189 -3.08 8.99 8.97
C GLY A 189 -2.09 8.39 9.98
N GLY A 190 -1.53 7.21 9.70
CA GLY A 190 -0.31 6.72 10.36
C GLY A 190 0.93 7.44 9.82
N TYR A 191 2.05 7.34 10.52
CA TYR A 191 3.29 8.06 10.19
C TYR A 191 4.51 7.14 10.03
N LEU A 192 4.57 6.08 10.82
CA LEU A 192 5.71 5.17 10.93
C LEU A 192 5.31 3.73 10.65
N LEU A 193 4.17 3.25 11.14
CA LEU A 193 3.71 1.87 10.89
C LEU A 193 3.35 1.67 9.42
N PHE A 194 2.61 2.63 8.85
CA PHE A 194 2.18 2.67 7.46
C PHE A 194 2.67 3.94 6.76
N PRO A 195 2.78 3.97 5.42
CA PRO A 195 3.39 5.07 4.67
C PRO A 195 2.65 6.41 4.82
N HIS A 196 3.37 7.54 4.82
CA HIS A 196 2.77 8.87 4.96
C HIS A 196 3.22 9.86 3.88
N ALA A 197 2.25 10.56 3.26
CA ALA A 197 2.47 11.37 2.07
C ALA A 197 3.22 12.69 2.28
N ASN A 198 3.25 13.26 3.48
CA ASN A 198 3.83 14.60 3.68
C ASN A 198 5.36 14.63 3.65
N VAL A 199 6.03 13.50 3.42
CA VAL A 199 7.49 13.47 3.44
C VAL A 199 8.02 12.88 2.14
N VAL A 200 8.51 13.79 1.29
CA VAL A 200 9.08 13.52 -0.04
C VAL A 200 10.45 12.83 0.07
N ASN A 201 11.11 12.89 1.23
CA ASN A 201 12.42 12.30 1.46
C ASN A 201 12.42 11.42 2.73
N ARG A 202 12.30 10.10 2.53
CA ARG A 202 12.94 9.09 3.39
C ARG A 202 12.36 8.85 4.80
N TYR A 203 11.04 8.73 4.94
CA TYR A 203 10.49 7.84 5.99
C TYR A 203 10.13 6.50 5.35
N ILE A 204 10.95 5.50 5.62
CA ILE A 204 10.60 4.10 5.41
C ILE A 204 9.61 3.78 6.52
N SER A 205 8.37 3.45 6.17
CA SER A 205 7.43 2.89 7.13
C SER A 205 7.86 1.47 7.50
N ALA A 206 7.48 1.02 8.69
CA ALA A 206 7.73 -0.34 9.14
C ALA A 206 7.07 -1.37 8.21
N VAL A 207 5.91 -1.00 7.64
CA VAL A 207 5.23 -1.73 6.57
C VAL A 207 5.11 -0.83 5.35
N THR A 208 5.91 -1.09 4.32
CA THR A 208 6.01 -0.24 3.12
C THR A 208 4.99 -0.58 2.04
N ASP A 209 4.59 -1.85 1.97
CA ASP A 209 3.63 -2.36 0.99
C ASP A 209 2.60 -3.27 1.67
N ILE A 210 1.37 -3.25 1.17
CA ILE A 210 0.26 -3.99 1.77
C ILE A 210 0.39 -5.52 1.62
N SER A 211 1.25 -6.00 0.72
CA SER A 211 1.60 -7.42 0.63
C SER A 211 2.49 -7.88 1.79
N ASN A 212 3.20 -6.96 2.46
CA ASN A 212 4.06 -7.23 3.62
C ASN A 212 5.02 -8.41 3.39
N LEU A 213 5.89 -8.30 2.38
CA LEU A 213 6.82 -9.37 1.99
C LEU A 213 6.13 -10.69 1.62
N GLY A 214 4.83 -10.65 1.30
CA GLY A 214 3.98 -11.82 1.03
C GLY A 214 3.27 -12.40 2.24
N TYR A 215 3.47 -11.87 3.44
CA TYR A 215 2.82 -12.36 4.65
C TYR A 215 1.41 -11.78 4.88
N GLY A 216 1.02 -10.76 4.12
CA GLY A 216 -0.26 -10.08 4.29
C GLY A 216 -0.36 -9.32 5.62
N ILE A 217 -1.45 -8.58 5.79
CA ILE A 217 -1.65 -7.67 6.91
C ILE A 217 -3.12 -7.70 7.34
N LEU A 218 -3.35 -7.65 8.64
CA LEU A 218 -4.57 -7.13 9.23
C LEU A 218 -4.19 -5.94 10.10
N GLY A 219 -4.66 -4.75 9.75
CA GLY A 219 -4.28 -3.56 10.49
C GLY A 219 -5.23 -2.41 10.26
N GLY A 220 -4.92 -1.29 10.88
CA GLY A 220 -5.77 -0.12 10.76
C GLY A 220 -5.31 1.06 11.57
N THR A 221 -6.10 2.11 11.50
CA THR A 221 -5.87 3.37 12.22
C THR A 221 -7.14 3.87 12.86
N LEU A 222 -6.97 4.62 13.94
CA LEU A 222 -8.00 5.42 14.57
C LEU A 222 -7.48 6.84 14.68
N ASN A 223 -8.23 7.81 14.17
CA ASN A 223 -7.83 9.21 14.14
C ASN A 223 -8.95 10.08 14.69
N LEU A 224 -8.62 10.94 15.64
CA LEU A 224 -9.48 11.98 16.16
C LEU A 224 -8.88 13.33 15.78
N SER A 225 -9.62 14.15 15.04
CA SER A 225 -9.20 15.50 14.67
C SER A 225 -10.24 16.54 15.05
N ARG A 226 -9.77 17.76 15.32
CA ARG A 226 -10.60 18.90 15.70
C ARG A 226 -9.99 20.20 15.17
N ASP A 227 -10.83 21.10 14.69
CA ASP A 227 -10.50 22.49 14.48
C ASP A 227 -10.80 23.28 15.77
N PHE A 228 -9.75 23.68 16.49
CA PHE A 228 -9.87 24.54 17.66
C PHE A 228 -10.30 25.96 17.28
N VAL A 229 -9.80 26.44 16.14
CA VAL A 229 -10.29 27.63 15.46
C VAL A 229 -10.74 27.18 14.07
N PRO A 230 -12.03 27.33 13.71
CA PRO A 230 -12.57 26.79 12.45
C PRO A 230 -11.71 27.16 11.24
N ASN A 231 -11.25 26.15 10.50
CA ASN A 231 -10.42 26.29 9.30
C ASN A 231 -9.08 27.03 9.50
N LYS A 232 -8.61 27.21 10.74
CA LYS A 232 -7.36 27.92 11.05
C LYS A 232 -6.40 27.11 11.91
N LEU A 233 -6.87 26.58 13.04
CA LEU A 233 -6.02 25.84 13.97
C LEU A 233 -6.59 24.46 14.17
N GLN A 234 -5.90 23.46 13.65
CA GLN A 234 -6.31 22.06 13.67
C GLN A 234 -5.38 21.25 14.58
N GLY A 235 -5.98 20.39 15.40
CA GLY A 235 -5.29 19.31 16.10
C GLY A 235 -5.74 17.95 15.60
N LYS A 236 -4.83 16.98 15.65
CA LYS A 236 -5.13 15.57 15.36
C LYS A 236 -4.33 14.68 16.30
N LEU A 237 -4.99 13.66 16.83
CA LEU A 237 -4.38 12.53 17.53
C LEU A 237 -4.74 11.27 16.76
N GLY A 238 -3.79 10.36 16.61
CA GLY A 238 -4.00 9.11 15.90
C GLY A 238 -3.25 7.95 16.52
N THR A 239 -3.73 6.76 16.21
CA THR A 239 -3.04 5.50 16.49
C THR A 239 -3.14 4.58 15.28
N ALA A 240 -2.13 3.73 15.10
CA ALA A 240 -2.12 2.67 14.12
C ALA A 240 -1.73 1.35 14.78
N MET A 241 -2.27 0.23 14.30
CA MET A 241 -1.91 -1.10 14.77
C MET A 241 -1.99 -2.11 13.62
N ALA A 242 -1.12 -3.12 13.65
CA ALA A 242 -1.10 -4.14 12.60
C ALA A 242 -0.60 -5.49 13.11
N TRP A 243 -1.11 -6.53 12.47
CA TRP A 243 -0.72 -7.93 12.58
C TRP A 243 -0.43 -8.48 11.19
N SER A 244 0.48 -9.43 11.12
CA SER A 244 0.76 -10.22 9.94
C SER A 244 -0.20 -11.40 9.87
N ASN A 245 -0.82 -11.63 8.71
CA ASN A 245 -1.73 -12.76 8.54
C ASN A 245 -0.99 -14.10 8.48
N VAL A 246 0.29 -14.05 8.12
CA VAL A 246 1.22 -15.18 8.16
C VAL A 246 2.39 -14.83 9.07
N LYS A 247 2.74 -15.76 9.95
CA LYS A 247 3.88 -15.60 10.86
C LYS A 247 5.21 -15.80 10.12
N PRO A 248 6.15 -14.84 10.14
CA PRO A 248 7.48 -15.03 9.60
C PRO A 248 8.27 -16.04 10.45
N THR A 249 9.28 -16.67 9.83
CA THR A 249 10.11 -17.64 10.55
C THR A 249 11.00 -16.93 11.57
N GLY A 250 10.86 -17.29 12.86
CA GLY A 250 11.67 -16.71 13.93
C GLY A 250 11.17 -15.38 14.50
N GLY A 251 9.98 -14.92 14.11
CA GLY A 251 9.28 -13.79 14.74
C GLY A 251 7.82 -14.13 15.05
N GLY A 252 7.06 -13.16 15.57
CA GLY A 252 5.62 -13.26 15.82
C GLY A 252 4.74 -12.64 14.74
N ASP A 253 3.45 -12.50 15.01
CA ASP A 253 2.48 -11.90 14.09
C ASP A 253 2.23 -10.42 14.39
N PHE A 254 2.51 -9.93 15.59
CA PHE A 254 2.23 -8.54 15.94
C PHE A 254 3.32 -7.62 15.39
N MET A 255 2.93 -6.67 14.53
CA MET A 255 3.86 -5.73 13.93
C MET A 255 4.16 -4.55 14.84
N GLY A 256 3.14 -4.06 15.54
CA GLY A 256 3.33 -2.95 16.46
C GLY A 256 2.11 -2.05 16.60
N VAL A 257 2.29 -1.05 17.44
CA VAL A 257 1.32 0.01 17.68
C VAL A 257 2.01 1.36 17.58
N GLU A 258 1.36 2.32 16.95
CA GLU A 258 1.83 3.69 16.81
C GLU A 258 0.92 4.64 17.58
N ALA A 259 1.50 5.66 18.21
CA ALA A 259 0.80 6.87 18.60
C ALA A 259 1.36 8.05 17.82
N ASN A 260 0.49 8.87 17.25
CA ASN A 260 0.87 10.03 16.46
C ASN A 260 -0.01 11.25 16.72
N GLY A 261 0.51 12.41 16.38
CA GLY A 261 -0.19 13.67 16.53
C GLY A 261 0.24 14.72 15.51
N LYS A 262 -0.65 15.68 15.29
CA LYS A 262 -0.41 16.86 14.45
C LYS A 262 -1.04 18.10 15.07
N VAL A 263 -0.35 19.22 14.96
CA VAL A 263 -0.93 20.55 15.10
C VAL A 263 -0.65 21.32 13.81
N ALA A 264 -1.70 21.86 13.18
CA ALA A 264 -1.58 22.59 11.93
C ALA A 264 -2.21 23.98 12.06
N TYR A 265 -1.53 24.99 11.50
CA TYR A 265 -2.01 26.36 11.42
C TYR A 265 -2.11 26.80 9.96
N GLN A 266 -3.31 27.19 9.55
CA GLN A 266 -3.59 27.70 8.21
C GLN A 266 -3.26 29.19 8.13
N LEU A 267 -2.30 29.54 7.29
CA LEU A 267 -1.89 30.93 7.06
C LEU A 267 -2.77 31.62 6.00
N GLY A 268 -3.28 30.87 5.03
CA GLY A 268 -4.12 31.35 3.94
C GLY A 268 -4.54 30.20 3.01
N PRO A 269 -5.24 30.46 1.89
CA PRO A 269 -5.58 29.43 0.91
C PRO A 269 -4.33 28.67 0.47
N PHE A 270 -4.37 27.33 0.54
CA PHE A 270 -3.28 26.43 0.15
C PHE A 270 -1.94 26.65 0.86
N MET A 271 -1.94 27.30 2.04
CA MET A 271 -0.73 27.58 2.81
C MET A 271 -0.90 27.24 4.30
N SER A 272 -0.13 26.28 4.79
CA SER A 272 -0.15 25.84 6.20
C SER A 272 1.24 25.55 6.76
N VAL A 273 1.37 25.71 8.08
CA VAL A 273 2.50 25.23 8.88
C VAL A 273 1.99 24.10 9.76
N GLU A 274 2.62 22.93 9.70
CA GLU A 274 2.18 21.72 10.39
C GLU A 274 3.34 21.14 11.21
N LEU A 275 3.12 20.95 12.51
CA LEU A 275 4.00 20.20 13.39
C LEU A 275 3.45 18.78 13.54
N HIS A 276 4.29 17.79 13.31
CA HIS A 276 3.96 16.38 13.39
C HIS A 276 4.88 15.65 14.36
N GLY A 277 4.35 14.61 15.01
CA GLY A 277 5.15 13.70 15.81
C GLY A 277 4.51 12.31 15.88
N ALA A 278 5.35 11.28 15.93
CA ALA A 278 4.91 9.89 16.10
C ALA A 278 5.96 9.04 16.82
N TYR A 279 5.48 8.01 17.51
CA TYR A 279 6.28 6.97 18.15
C TYR A 279 5.66 5.61 17.83
N LEU A 280 6.48 4.65 17.42
CA LEU A 280 6.07 3.30 17.07
C LEU A 280 6.73 2.31 18.03
N TRP A 281 5.89 1.56 18.75
CA TRP A 281 6.31 0.40 19.52
C TRP A 281 6.29 -0.82 18.59
N LEU A 282 7.45 -1.38 18.29
CA LEU A 282 7.58 -2.55 17.42
C LEU A 282 7.15 -3.81 18.15
N GLY A 283 6.41 -4.66 17.46
CA GLY A 283 5.99 -5.97 17.94
C GLY A 283 7.04 -7.06 17.68
N ASP A 284 6.65 -8.31 17.91
CA ASP A 284 7.50 -9.49 17.78
C ASP A 284 7.67 -9.96 16.32
N PHE A 285 6.88 -9.43 15.37
CA PHE A 285 7.09 -9.63 13.94
C PHE A 285 8.51 -9.27 13.49
N PHE A 286 9.08 -8.22 14.08
CA PHE A 286 10.41 -7.71 13.79
C PHE A 286 11.55 -8.46 14.52
N ASP A 287 11.22 -9.48 15.32
CA ASP A 287 12.22 -10.43 15.84
C ASP A 287 12.72 -11.38 14.73
N SER A 288 11.95 -11.53 13.64
CA SER A 288 12.34 -12.38 12.51
C SER A 288 13.54 -11.82 11.74
N PRO A 289 14.63 -12.60 11.56
CA PRO A 289 15.74 -12.22 10.70
C PRO A 289 15.34 -11.99 9.23
N THR A 290 14.27 -12.64 8.76
CA THR A 290 13.79 -12.45 7.38
C THR A 290 13.11 -11.10 7.17
N VAL A 291 12.62 -10.49 8.25
CA VAL A 291 11.90 -9.21 8.23
C VAL A 291 12.83 -8.06 8.58
N ASN A 292 13.70 -8.23 9.56
CA ASN A 292 14.53 -7.14 10.08
C ASN A 292 15.82 -6.89 9.29
N GLY A 293 16.09 -7.64 8.21
CA GLY A 293 17.31 -7.50 7.40
C GLY A 293 18.47 -8.42 7.83
N GLY A 294 18.19 -9.49 8.57
CA GLY A 294 19.16 -10.51 8.96
C GLY A 294 19.86 -10.24 10.30
N PHE A 295 19.32 -9.34 11.13
CA PHE A 295 19.88 -9.02 12.44
C PHE A 295 19.33 -9.97 13.51
N GLU A 296 20.17 -10.31 14.51
CA GLU A 296 19.79 -11.19 15.62
C GLU A 296 18.87 -10.53 16.64
N GLN A 297 18.83 -9.19 16.65
CA GLN A 297 18.04 -8.42 17.61
C GLN A 297 17.01 -7.59 16.87
N ARG A 298 15.84 -7.45 17.48
CA ARG A 298 14.80 -6.55 17.01
C ARG A 298 15.32 -5.12 16.89
N PRO A 299 14.95 -4.38 15.83
CA PRO A 299 15.21 -2.95 15.76
C PRO A 299 14.64 -2.20 16.96
N VAL A 300 15.24 -1.05 17.27
CA VAL A 300 14.72 -0.16 18.32
C VAL A 300 13.44 0.54 17.85
N ASP A 301 12.54 0.80 18.80
CA ASP A 301 11.29 1.53 18.58
C ASP A 301 11.55 2.91 17.95
N PRO A 302 11.10 3.17 16.71
CA PRO A 302 11.39 4.40 16.02
C PRO A 302 10.44 5.53 16.43
N PHE A 303 10.93 6.76 16.33
CA PHE A 303 10.13 7.96 16.52
C PHE A 303 10.45 9.01 15.45
N THR A 304 9.53 9.94 15.24
CA THR A 304 9.73 11.09 14.36
C THR A 304 9.10 12.34 14.93
N ALA A 305 9.72 13.48 14.66
CA ALA A 305 9.13 14.80 14.84
C ALA A 305 9.61 15.70 13.69
N PHE A 306 8.68 16.39 13.03
CA PHE A 306 9.03 17.28 11.93
C PHE A 306 8.05 18.43 11.79
N LEU A 307 8.56 19.53 11.24
CA LEU A 307 7.78 20.69 10.84
C LEU A 307 7.66 20.69 9.32
N ALA A 308 6.44 20.82 8.81
CA ALA A 308 6.16 20.91 7.38
C ALA A 308 5.55 22.28 7.07
N PHE A 309 6.05 22.92 6.01
CA PHE A 309 5.39 24.06 5.40
C PHE A 309 4.78 23.59 4.08
N LYS A 310 3.45 23.62 3.99
CA LYS A 310 2.74 23.26 2.77
C LYS A 310 2.35 24.53 2.05
N TRP A 311 2.71 24.58 0.77
CA TRP A 311 2.34 25.66 -0.12
C TRP A 311 2.10 25.10 -1.53
N LEU A 312 0.90 25.30 -2.06
CA LEU A 312 0.64 25.06 -3.48
C LEU A 312 0.91 26.37 -4.24
N MET A 313 1.97 26.38 -5.04
CA MET A 313 2.23 27.44 -6.03
C MET A 313 1.53 27.09 -7.33
N PHE A 314 0.80 28.05 -7.90
CA PHE A 314 0.24 27.98 -9.25
C PHE A 314 1.21 28.57 -10.26
#